data_AF-A0A7G6XBA9-F1
#
_entry.id   AF-A0A7G6XBA9-F1
#
_cell.length_a   1.000
_cell.length_b   1.000
_cell.length_c   1.000
_cell.angle_alpha   90.00
_cell.angle_beta   90.00
_cell.angle_gamma   90.00
#
_symmetry.space_group_name_H-M   'P 1'
#
loop_
_entity.id
_entity.type
_entity.pdbx_description
1 polymer ?
#
loop_
_entity_poly.entity_id
_entity_poly.type
_entity_poly.pdbx_seq_one_letter_code
_entity_poly.pdbx_strand_id
1 'polypeptide(L)'
;MGADAPGAQGLMLVRAWPTGAAYAWETRDQRLCWATVSDSVVGERACATRPLDPPIHPDRGVSGVATLFGNGWGRLFAADHQEVTAATCGDVPLEVRRVGTVADGSRTLYAVWFPDYTRGTVGLSLLHDGATSETRFRLGDAGDRTCGEAA
;
A
#
# COMPACT_ATOMS: atom_id res chain seq x y z
N MET A 1 -10.25 -19.77 -14.93
CA MET A 1 -9.41 -18.78 -14.22
C MET A 1 -9.01 -19.37 -12.87
N GLY A 2 -7.78 -19.14 -12.41
CA GLY A 2 -7.31 -19.61 -11.11
C GLY A 2 -7.96 -18.86 -9.94
N ALA A 3 -7.87 -19.42 -8.74
CA ALA A 3 -8.50 -18.87 -7.53
C ALA A 3 -7.97 -17.47 -7.14
N ASP A 4 -6.73 -17.14 -7.51
CA ASP A 4 -6.09 -15.85 -7.22
C ASP A 4 -6.16 -14.87 -8.40
N ALA A 5 -7.01 -15.12 -9.40
CA ALA A 5 -7.17 -14.20 -10.53
C ALA A 5 -7.79 -12.86 -10.09
N PRO A 6 -7.43 -11.74 -10.75
CA PRO A 6 -8.08 -10.45 -10.51
C PRO A 6 -9.60 -10.52 -10.65
N GLY A 7 -10.29 -9.87 -9.72
CA GLY A 7 -11.73 -9.63 -9.75
C GLY A 7 -12.11 -8.53 -10.74
N ALA A 8 -13.30 -7.94 -10.55
CA ALA A 8 -13.86 -6.96 -11.48
C ALA A 8 -13.01 -5.68 -11.63
N GLN A 9 -12.29 -5.29 -10.58
CA GLN A 9 -11.38 -4.13 -10.58
C GLN A 9 -10.12 -4.35 -11.43
N GLY A 10 -9.79 -5.60 -11.80
CA GLY A 10 -8.56 -5.92 -12.53
C GLY A 10 -7.29 -5.71 -11.71
N LEU A 11 -6.16 -5.55 -12.41
CA LEU A 11 -4.86 -5.25 -11.80
C LEU A 11 -4.71 -3.74 -11.58
N MET A 12 -4.36 -3.34 -10.36
CA MET A 12 -4.04 -1.96 -10.02
C MET A 12 -2.53 -1.77 -9.95
N LEU A 13 -2.02 -0.76 -10.66
CA LEU A 13 -0.59 -0.45 -10.69
C LEU A 13 -0.16 0.28 -9.41
N VAL A 14 0.67 -0.39 -8.60
CA VAL A 14 1.27 0.17 -7.39
C VAL A 14 2.44 1.09 -7.75
N ARG A 15 3.39 0.63 -8.57
CA ARG A 15 4.50 1.43 -9.08
C ARG A 15 5.07 0.77 -10.34
N ALA A 16 5.59 1.56 -11.27
CA ALA A 16 6.41 1.08 -12.39
C ALA A 16 7.84 1.63 -12.29
N TRP A 17 8.79 0.89 -12.83
CA TRP A 17 10.19 1.27 -13.01
C TRP A 17 10.69 0.69 -14.36
N PRO A 18 11.89 1.07 -14.86
CA PRO A 18 12.29 0.73 -16.23
C PRO A 18 12.25 -0.75 -16.59
N THR A 19 12.52 -1.64 -15.63
CA THR A 19 12.59 -3.10 -15.83
C THR A 19 11.41 -3.86 -15.23
N GLY A 20 10.38 -3.18 -14.69
CA GLY A 20 9.32 -3.88 -13.97
C GLY A 20 8.24 -3.02 -13.34
N ALA A 21 7.35 -3.67 -12.62
CA ALA A 21 6.26 -3.04 -11.92
C ALA A 21 5.76 -3.87 -10.73
N ALA A 22 5.15 -3.18 -9.77
CA ALA A 22 4.39 -3.77 -8.70
C ALA A 22 2.89 -3.57 -8.93
N TYR A 23 2.11 -4.60 -8.68
CA TYR A 23 0.65 -4.61 -8.84
C TYR A 23 -0.02 -5.09 -7.55
N ALA A 24 -1.25 -4.63 -7.35
CA ALA A 24 -2.18 -5.15 -6.35
C ALA A 24 -3.52 -5.46 -7.03
N TRP A 25 -4.26 -6.43 -6.51
CA TRP A 25 -5.62 -6.71 -6.97
C TRP A 25 -6.44 -7.40 -5.89
N GLU A 26 -7.75 -7.17 -5.93
CA GLU A 26 -8.71 -7.94 -5.17
C GLU A 26 -9.19 -9.12 -6.03
N THR A 27 -9.21 -10.32 -5.46
CA THR A 27 -9.78 -11.51 -6.08
C THR A 27 -11.31 -11.49 -5.99
N ARG A 28 -11.99 -12.40 -6.71
CA ARG A 28 -13.45 -12.49 -6.64
C ARG A 28 -14.00 -12.83 -5.25
N ASP A 29 -13.22 -13.53 -4.43
CA ASP A 29 -13.54 -13.85 -3.04
C ASP A 29 -12.97 -12.81 -2.04
N GLN A 30 -12.70 -11.58 -2.50
CA GLN A 30 -12.30 -10.43 -1.69
C GLN A 30 -10.96 -10.61 -0.94
N ARG A 31 -10.08 -11.49 -1.42
CA ARG A 31 -8.70 -11.57 -0.93
C ARG A 31 -7.84 -10.55 -1.65
N LEU A 32 -7.04 -9.81 -0.90
CA LEU A 32 -6.09 -8.87 -1.48
C LEU A 32 -4.80 -9.60 -1.85
N CYS A 33 -4.37 -9.44 -3.09
CA CYS A 33 -3.14 -10.00 -3.62
C CYS A 33 -2.22 -8.89 -4.15
N TRP A 34 -0.93 -9.20 -4.23
CA TRP A 34 0.08 -8.34 -4.81
C TRP A 34 1.17 -9.14 -5.49
N ALA A 35 1.85 -8.49 -6.43
CA ALA A 35 3.02 -9.06 -7.08
C ALA A 35 4.01 -7.98 -7.53
N THR A 36 5.28 -8.35 -7.55
CA THR A 36 6.35 -7.60 -8.22
C THR A 36 6.82 -8.40 -9.42
N VAL A 37 6.91 -7.74 -10.57
CA VAL A 37 7.25 -8.37 -11.86
C VAL A 37 8.40 -7.60 -12.49
N SER A 38 9.44 -8.29 -12.93
CA SER A 38 10.62 -7.70 -13.58
C SER A 38 11.07 -8.53 -14.78
N ASP A 39 11.32 -7.91 -15.93
CA ASP A 39 11.86 -8.54 -17.16
C ASP A 39 11.25 -9.91 -17.50
N SER A 40 9.93 -10.06 -17.28
CA SER A 40 9.11 -11.27 -17.47
C SER A 40 9.16 -12.34 -16.36
N VAL A 41 9.85 -12.08 -15.24
CA VAL A 41 9.87 -12.93 -14.04
C VAL A 41 8.98 -12.31 -12.96
N VAL A 42 8.13 -13.12 -12.33
CA VAL A 42 7.43 -12.72 -11.10
C VAL A 42 8.41 -12.91 -9.94
N GLY A 43 8.89 -11.79 -9.37
CA GLY A 43 9.85 -11.81 -8.27
C GLY A 43 9.18 -12.19 -6.94
N GLU A 44 8.02 -11.60 -6.67
CA GLU A 44 7.20 -11.91 -5.51
C GLU A 44 5.74 -11.96 -5.92
N ARG A 45 4.98 -12.93 -5.40
CA ARG A 45 3.53 -12.96 -5.46
C ARG A 45 2.97 -13.53 -4.17
N ALA A 46 2.06 -12.80 -3.54
CA ALA A 46 1.36 -13.26 -2.37
C ALA A 46 -0.10 -12.78 -2.38
N CYS A 47 -0.91 -13.50 -1.63
CA CYS A 47 -2.31 -13.20 -1.41
C CYS A 47 -2.62 -13.35 0.07
N ALA A 48 -3.54 -12.55 0.56
CA ALA A 48 -4.24 -12.81 1.80
C ALA A 48 -4.79 -14.25 1.82
N THR A 49 -4.75 -14.89 2.99
CA THR A 49 -5.27 -16.25 3.19
C THR A 49 -6.78 -16.25 3.43
N ARG A 50 -7.34 -15.12 3.86
CA ARG A 50 -8.77 -14.93 4.16
C ARG A 50 -9.30 -13.70 3.42
N PRO A 51 -10.59 -13.69 3.07
CA PRO A 51 -11.27 -12.50 2.55
C PRO A 51 -11.08 -11.32 3.50
N LEU A 52 -10.95 -10.12 2.94
CA LEU A 52 -10.87 -8.87 3.68
C LEU A 52 -9.78 -8.87 4.76
N ASP A 53 -8.61 -9.43 4.46
CA ASP A 53 -7.44 -9.41 5.34
C ASP A 53 -6.40 -8.39 4.81
N PRO A 54 -5.99 -7.39 5.60
CA PRO A 54 -6.38 -7.13 6.99
C PRO A 54 -7.87 -6.75 7.14
N PRO A 55 -8.54 -7.03 8.27
CA PRO A 55 -9.95 -6.67 8.48
C PRO A 55 -10.27 -5.21 8.14
N ILE A 56 -11.45 -4.95 7.59
CA ILE A 56 -11.93 -3.57 7.40
C ILE A 56 -12.31 -2.99 8.75
N HIS A 57 -11.75 -1.82 9.07
CA HIS A 57 -12.18 -1.07 10.25
C HIS A 57 -13.58 -0.52 10.03
N PRO A 58 -14.54 -0.74 10.96
CA PRO A 58 -15.95 -0.40 10.75
C PRO A 58 -16.20 1.10 10.55
N ASP A 59 -15.34 1.95 11.12
CA ASP A 59 -15.46 3.40 11.02
C ASP A 59 -14.31 4.00 10.22
N ARG A 60 -13.10 4.01 10.78
CA ARG A 60 -11.89 4.57 10.18
C ARG A 60 -10.68 3.76 10.63
N GLY A 61 -9.76 3.49 9.72
CA GLY A 61 -8.50 2.86 10.08
C GLY A 61 -7.46 2.89 8.98
N VAL A 62 -6.21 2.68 9.37
CA VAL A 62 -5.08 2.47 8.45
C VAL A 62 -4.42 1.15 8.79
N SER A 63 -4.20 0.30 7.80
CA SER A 63 -3.61 -1.03 7.99
C SER A 63 -2.51 -1.30 6.98
N GLY A 64 -1.41 -1.91 7.43
CA GLY A 64 -0.37 -2.40 6.52
C GLY A 64 -0.88 -3.59 5.72
N VAL A 65 -0.59 -3.61 4.42
CA VAL A 65 -0.95 -4.72 3.54
C VAL A 65 0.28 -5.54 3.20
N ALA A 66 1.26 -4.90 2.57
CA ALA A 66 2.42 -5.61 2.06
C ALA A 66 3.66 -4.73 2.04
N THR A 67 4.77 -5.42 2.06
CA THR A 67 6.09 -4.93 1.71
C THR A 67 6.35 -5.38 0.28
N LEU A 68 6.91 -4.49 -0.54
CA LEU A 68 7.19 -4.77 -1.95
C LEU A 68 8.65 -4.44 -2.25
N PHE A 69 9.35 -5.37 -2.89
CA PHE A 69 10.74 -5.20 -3.32
C PHE A 69 10.86 -5.07 -4.84
N GLY A 70 11.73 -4.18 -5.31
CA GLY A 70 11.99 -3.93 -6.72
C GLY A 70 13.18 -2.99 -6.90
N ASN A 71 13.07 -1.99 -7.79
CA ASN A 71 14.03 -0.89 -7.83
C ASN A 71 13.78 0.07 -6.65
N GLY A 72 14.23 -0.37 -5.47
CA GLY A 72 13.91 0.19 -4.16
C GLY A 72 12.88 -0.65 -3.40
N TRP A 73 12.25 -0.05 -2.40
CA TRP A 73 11.32 -0.72 -1.50
C TRP A 73 10.04 0.08 -1.33
N GLY A 74 8.91 -0.61 -1.27
CA GLY A 74 7.58 -0.02 -1.12
C GLY A 74 6.80 -0.59 0.04
N ARG A 75 5.93 0.26 0.62
CA ARG A 75 4.86 -0.18 1.53
C ARG A 75 3.52 0.05 0.88
N LEU A 76 2.78 -1.04 0.69
CA LEU A 76 1.37 -1.03 0.34
C LEU A 76 0.56 -1.03 1.63
N PHE A 77 -0.39 -0.12 1.75
CA PHE A 77 -1.25 0.02 2.91
C PHE A 77 -2.66 0.42 2.49
N ALA A 78 -3.60 0.27 3.42
CA ALA A 78 -5.01 0.53 3.23
C ALA A 78 -5.48 1.64 4.16
N ALA A 79 -6.38 2.49 3.67
CA ALA A 79 -7.20 3.38 4.48
C ALA A 79 -8.67 3.02 4.30
N ASP A 80 -9.36 2.77 5.40
CA ASP A 80 -10.76 2.34 5.43
C ASP A 80 -11.68 3.53 5.70
N HIS A 81 -12.70 3.67 4.83
CA HIS A 81 -13.71 4.75 4.85
C HIS A 81 -13.12 6.18 4.90
N GLN A 82 -11.89 6.36 4.47
CA GLN A 82 -11.20 7.65 4.48
C GLN A 82 -10.13 7.69 3.39
N GLU A 83 -9.68 8.90 3.06
CA GLU A 83 -8.68 9.12 2.03
C GLU A 83 -7.40 9.73 2.61
N VAL A 84 -6.24 9.22 2.20
CA VAL A 84 -4.96 9.88 2.49
C VAL A 84 -4.83 11.09 1.56
N THR A 85 -4.64 12.27 2.16
CA THR A 85 -4.47 13.53 1.43
C THR A 85 -3.05 14.05 1.44
N ALA A 86 -2.26 13.69 2.46
CA ALA A 86 -0.84 14.01 2.55
C ALA A 86 -0.10 12.96 3.39
N ALA A 87 1.21 12.89 3.20
CA ALA A 87 2.09 12.19 4.12
C ALA A 87 3.41 12.91 4.32
N THR A 88 4.04 12.61 5.45
CA THR A 88 5.35 13.13 5.80
C THR A 88 6.25 12.06 6.39
N CYS A 89 7.54 12.28 6.21
CA CYS A 89 8.62 11.51 6.81
C CYS A 89 9.38 12.45 7.75
N GLY A 90 9.00 12.46 9.03
CA GLY A 90 9.29 13.60 9.91
C GLY A 90 8.55 14.84 9.40
N ASP A 91 9.29 15.92 9.15
CA ASP A 91 8.77 17.17 8.60
C ASP A 91 8.87 17.25 7.06
N VAL A 92 9.42 16.22 6.42
CA VAL A 92 9.64 16.20 4.96
C VAL A 92 8.40 15.62 4.26
N PRO A 93 7.78 16.34 3.30
CA PRO A 93 6.68 15.79 2.51
C PRO A 93 7.09 14.50 1.79
N LEU A 94 6.23 13.49 1.87
CA LEU A 94 6.41 12.20 1.23
C LEU A 94 5.33 11.99 0.18
N GLU A 95 5.73 11.60 -1.03
CA GLU A 95 4.77 11.22 -2.08
C GLU A 95 4.05 9.93 -1.69
N VAL A 96 2.72 10.01 -1.65
CA VAL A 96 1.84 8.84 -1.52
C VAL A 96 1.08 8.67 -2.81
N ARG A 97 1.16 7.47 -3.37
CA ARG A 97 0.38 7.10 -4.54
C ARG A 97 -0.91 6.42 -4.13
N ARG A 98 -2.04 6.94 -4.58
CA ARG A 98 -3.33 6.23 -4.57
C ARG A 98 -3.27 5.11 -5.60
N VAL A 99 -3.46 3.86 -5.18
CA VAL A 99 -3.36 2.66 -6.03
C VAL A 99 -4.72 2.31 -6.64
N GLY A 100 -5.76 2.32 -5.83
CA GLY A 100 -7.12 2.01 -6.25
C GLY A 100 -8.02 1.67 -5.06
N THR A 101 -9.27 1.30 -5.33
CA THR A 101 -10.28 1.03 -4.29
C THR A 101 -10.73 -0.42 -4.40
N VAL A 102 -10.89 -1.08 -3.26
CA VAL A 102 -11.27 -2.49 -3.09
C VAL A 102 -12.37 -2.62 -2.04
N ALA A 103 -12.85 -3.84 -1.80
CA ALA A 103 -13.88 -4.14 -0.81
C ALA A 103 -15.13 -3.26 -0.97
N ASP A 104 -15.66 -3.28 -2.20
CA ASP A 104 -16.89 -2.57 -2.59
C ASP A 104 -16.89 -1.06 -2.28
N GLY A 105 -15.71 -0.43 -2.30
CA GLY A 105 -15.57 1.00 -2.05
C GLY A 105 -15.13 1.36 -0.64
N SER A 106 -15.16 0.40 0.29
CA SER A 106 -14.90 0.65 1.72
C SER A 106 -13.42 0.88 2.02
N ARG A 107 -12.52 0.46 1.13
CA ARG A 107 -11.08 0.52 1.34
C ARG A 107 -10.36 1.10 0.14
N THR A 108 -9.52 2.11 0.37
CA THR A 108 -8.60 2.64 -0.64
C THR A 108 -7.17 2.19 -0.33
N LEU A 109 -6.49 1.67 -1.34
CA LEU A 109 -5.09 1.25 -1.27
C LEU A 109 -4.18 2.40 -1.65
N TYR A 110 -3.09 2.54 -0.90
CA TYR A 110 -2.06 3.54 -1.08
C TYR A 110 -0.68 2.91 -1.02
N ALA A 111 0.29 3.55 -1.66
CA ALA A 111 1.67 3.13 -1.60
C ALA A 111 2.63 4.30 -1.38
N VAL A 112 3.62 4.07 -0.53
CA VAL A 112 4.83 4.89 -0.42
C VAL A 112 6.01 4.05 -0.89
N TRP A 113 7.00 4.70 -1.49
CA TRP A 113 8.14 3.99 -2.07
C TRP A 113 9.42 4.79 -1.91
N PHE A 114 10.44 4.11 -1.41
CA PHE A 114 11.73 4.69 -1.08
C PHE A 114 12.82 4.05 -1.95
N PRO A 115 13.88 4.80 -2.30
CA PRO A 115 15.04 4.23 -2.99
C PRO A 115 15.75 3.15 -2.14
N ASP A 116 15.82 3.36 -0.83
CA ASP A 116 16.51 2.48 0.12
C ASP A 116 15.54 1.92 1.16
N TYR A 117 15.89 0.79 1.76
CA TYR A 117 15.05 0.15 2.77
C TYR A 117 14.91 1.07 4.00
N THR A 118 13.72 1.65 4.17
CA THR A 118 13.47 2.71 5.14
C THR A 118 12.54 2.22 6.26
N ARG A 119 13.00 2.36 7.51
CA ARG A 119 12.27 2.01 8.75
C ARG A 119 11.58 3.22 9.36
N GLY A 120 10.82 3.00 10.44
CA GLY A 120 10.22 4.07 11.24
C GLY A 120 8.74 4.28 10.92
N THR A 121 8.30 5.54 10.92
CA THR A 121 6.89 5.91 10.83
C THR A 121 6.67 7.04 9.86
N VAL A 122 5.63 6.93 9.05
CA VAL A 122 5.12 8.00 8.18
C VAL A 122 3.95 8.68 8.88
N GLY A 123 3.95 10.00 8.92
CA GLY A 123 2.78 10.79 9.31
C GLY A 123 1.79 10.82 8.15
N LEU A 124 0.51 10.60 8.40
CA LEU A 124 -0.55 10.63 7.38
C LEU A 124 -1.61 11.65 7.76
N SER A 125 -1.99 12.50 6.82
CA SER A 125 -3.21 13.32 6.90
C SER A 125 -4.33 12.61 6.15
N LEU A 126 -5.46 12.46 6.82
CA LEU A 126 -6.61 11.68 6.36
C LEU A 126 -7.85 12.57 6.26
N LEU A 127 -8.65 12.42 5.21
CA LEU A 127 -9.92 13.12 5.02
C LEU A 127 -11.08 12.12 5.10
N HIS A 128 -12.08 12.45 5.91
CA HIS A 128 -13.34 11.72 6.01
C HIS A 128 -14.48 12.72 6.22
N ASP A 129 -15.49 12.70 5.35
CA ASP A 129 -16.67 13.57 5.42
C ASP A 129 -16.34 15.06 5.62
N GLY A 130 -15.28 15.54 4.95
CA GLY A 130 -14.82 16.92 5.03
C GLY A 130 -13.98 17.27 6.27
N ALA A 131 -13.81 16.34 7.21
CA ALA A 131 -12.96 16.50 8.39
C ALA A 131 -11.58 15.87 8.17
N THR A 132 -10.54 16.63 8.48
CA THR A 132 -9.15 16.14 8.45
C THR A 132 -8.76 15.55 9.80
N SER A 133 -8.01 14.47 9.78
CA SER A 133 -7.37 13.86 10.95
C SER A 133 -5.94 13.45 10.63
N GLU A 134 -5.14 13.19 11.67
CA GLU A 134 -3.76 12.73 11.53
C GLU A 134 -3.59 11.36 12.16
N THR A 135 -2.76 10.53 11.54
CA THR A 135 -2.33 9.26 12.13
C THR A 135 -0.89 8.93 11.75
N ARG A 136 -0.40 7.82 12.31
CA ARG A 136 0.95 7.31 12.11
C ARG A 136 0.90 5.92 11.50
N PHE A 137 1.61 5.73 10.39
CA PHE A 137 1.75 4.45 9.71
C PHE A 137 3.17 3.90 9.87
N ARG A 138 3.30 2.72 10.47
CA ARG A 138 4.59 2.08 10.72
C ARG A 138 5.11 1.41 9.45
N LEU A 139 6.33 1.78 9.02
CA LEU A 139 7.05 1.14 7.92
C LEU A 139 7.67 -0.20 8.34
N GLY A 140 7.98 -0.34 9.62
CA GLY A 140 8.69 -1.48 10.21
C GLY A 140 9.92 -1.00 10.99
N ASP A 141 10.64 -1.93 11.63
CA ASP A 141 11.84 -1.63 12.42
C ASP A 141 13.15 -1.93 11.68
N ALA A 142 13.06 -2.69 10.57
CA ALA A 142 14.18 -3.02 9.72
C ALA A 142 14.34 -2.00 8.60
N GLY A 143 15.60 -1.65 8.29
CA GLY A 143 15.96 -0.68 7.26
C GLY A 143 17.28 0.03 7.59
N ASP A 144 17.98 0.45 6.55
CA ASP A 144 19.26 1.15 6.62
C ASP A 144 19.08 2.66 6.81
N ARG A 145 17.89 3.17 6.50
CA ARG A 145 17.49 4.57 6.71
C ARG A 145 16.29 4.67 7.64
N THR A 146 16.23 5.75 8.43
CA THR A 146 15.08 6.04 9.29
C THR A 146 14.22 7.13 8.68
N CYS A 147 12.93 6.89 8.57
CA CYS A 147 11.98 7.92 8.20
C CYS A 147 11.89 8.97 9.31
N GLY A 148 12.46 10.16 9.07
CA GLY A 148 12.59 11.25 10.04
C GLY A 148 14.02 11.69 10.34
N GLU A 149 15.04 10.96 9.85
CA GLU A 149 16.42 11.47 9.80
C GLU A 149 16.67 12.02 8.39
N ALA A 150 17.01 13.31 8.28
CA ALA A 150 17.46 13.87 7.01
C ALA A 150 18.74 13.12 6.58
N ALA A 151 18.79 12.73 5.29
CA ALA A 151 19.96 12.10 4.69
C ALA A 151 21.19 13.03 4.72
#